data_AF-A0AAW8KM13-F1
#
_entry.id   AF-A0AAW8KM13-F1
#
_cell.length_a   1.000
_cell.length_b   1.000
_cell.length_c   1.000
_cell.angle_alpha   90.00
_cell.angle_beta   90.00
_cell.angle_gamma   90.00
#
_symmetry.space_group_name_H-M   'P 1'
#
loop_
_entity.id
_entity.type
_entity.pdbx_description
1 polymer ?
#
loop_
_entity_poly.entity_id
_entity_poly.type
_entity_poly.pdbx_seq_one_letter_code
_entity_poly.pdbx_strand_id
1 'polypeptide(L)'
;GTAYHAGLVGKYAIEKMARIPVEVDVASEFRYRDPFIDEHTLFIAISQSGETLDTLAALREAKSKGARILSVVNVVGSSVAR
;
A
#
# COMPACT_ATOMS: atom_id res chain seq x y z
N GLY A 1 -8.32 8.58 -3.73
CA GLY A 1 -9.48 7.95 -4.39
C GLY A 1 -10.15 6.93 -3.47
N THR A 2 -11.19 6.22 -3.91
CA THR A 2 -11.97 5.30 -3.04
C THR A 2 -11.11 4.25 -2.31
N ALA A 3 -10.08 3.71 -2.96
CA ALA A 3 -9.13 2.78 -2.34
C ALA A 3 -8.40 3.37 -1.12
N TYR A 4 -8.06 4.67 -1.14
CA TYR A 4 -7.46 5.36 -0.01
C TYR A 4 -8.41 5.43 1.20
N HIS A 5 -9.70 5.71 0.96
CA HIS A 5 -10.70 5.71 2.02
C HIS A 5 -10.91 4.30 2.61
N ALA A 6 -10.85 3.25 1.79
CA ALA A 6 -10.85 1.87 2.30
C ALA A 6 -9.62 1.60 3.20
N GLY A 7 -8.44 2.12 2.83
CA GLY A 7 -7.24 2.09 3.67
C GLY A 7 -7.44 2.78 5.02
N LEU A 8 -8.07 3.96 5.05
CA LEU A 8 -8.39 4.66 6.31
C LEU A 8 -9.27 3.83 7.24
N VAL A 9 -10.28 3.13 6.71
CA VAL A 9 -11.12 2.21 7.50
C VAL A 9 -10.31 0.98 7.95
N GLY A 10 -9.50 0.41 7.05
CA GLY A 10 -8.64 -0.74 7.32
C GLY A 10 -7.63 -0.47 8.45
N LYS A 11 -7.06 0.74 8.51
CA LYS A 11 -6.19 1.19 9.61
C LYS A 11 -6.84 0.95 10.98
N TYR A 12 -8.07 1.41 11.17
CA TYR A 12 -8.78 1.23 12.45
C TYR A 12 -8.94 -0.24 12.81
N ALA A 13 -9.23 -1.11 11.84
CA ALA A 13 -9.38 -2.54 12.07
C ALA A 13 -8.05 -3.18 12.48
N ILE A 14 -6.97 -2.92 11.73
CA ILE A 14 -5.65 -3.49 11.98
C ILE A 14 -5.10 -3.01 13.34
N GLU A 15 -5.14 -1.70 13.61
CA GLU A 15 -4.64 -1.14 14.87
C GLU A 15 -5.43 -1.68 16.08
N LYS A 16 -6.76 -1.82 15.95
CA LYS A 16 -7.60 -2.34 17.03
C LYS A 16 -7.38 -3.83 17.29
N MET A 17 -7.24 -4.63 16.23
CA MET A 17 -7.20 -6.09 16.34
C MET A 17 -5.78 -6.62 16.57
N ALA A 18 -4.80 -6.10 15.81
CA ALA A 18 -3.43 -6.60 15.81
C ALA A 18 -2.48 -5.74 16.65
N ARG A 19 -2.88 -4.54 17.08
CA ARG A 19 -2.04 -3.59 17.84
C ARG A 19 -0.75 -3.21 17.10
N ILE A 20 -0.78 -3.20 15.77
CA ILE A 20 0.34 -2.79 14.91
C ILE A 20 0.04 -1.37 14.40
N PRO A 21 1.01 -0.42 14.47
CA PRO A 21 0.84 0.92 13.89
C PRO A 21 0.57 0.87 12.39
N VAL A 22 -0.38 1.67 11.91
CA VAL A 22 -0.68 1.76 10.47
C VAL A 22 -0.69 3.22 10.01
N GLU A 23 0.03 3.49 8.91
CA GLU A 23 -0.06 4.73 8.16
C GLU A 23 -0.78 4.48 6.83
N VAL A 24 -1.55 5.47 6.38
CA VAL A 24 -2.28 5.41 5.11
C VAL A 24 -1.92 6.65 4.32
N ASP A 25 -1.35 6.44 3.14
CA ASP A 25 -0.86 7.51 2.28
C ASP A 25 -1.57 7.55 0.94
N VAL A 26 -1.63 8.75 0.35
CA VAL A 26 -2.01 8.92 -1.05
C VAL A 26 -0.82 8.49 -1.91
N ALA A 27 -1.04 7.52 -2.80
CA ALA A 27 0.03 6.90 -3.58
C ALA A 27 0.85 7.90 -4.43
N SER A 28 0.23 8.97 -4.93
CA SER A 28 0.92 10.04 -5.67
C SER A 28 1.96 10.76 -4.81
N GLU A 29 1.72 10.91 -3.51
CA GLU A 29 2.59 11.64 -2.58
C GLU A 29 3.64 10.73 -1.93
N PHE A 30 3.34 9.44 -1.83
CA PHE A 30 4.12 8.46 -1.07
C PHE A 30 5.62 8.46 -1.43
N ARG A 31 5.96 8.53 -2.72
CA ARG A 31 7.37 8.55 -3.16
C ARG A 31 8.08 9.88 -2.96
N TYR A 32 7.34 10.98 -2.74
CA TYR A 32 7.91 12.32 -2.60
C TYR A 32 8.15 12.74 -1.15
N ARG A 33 7.63 11.96 -0.18
CA ARG A 33 7.77 12.23 1.27
C ARG A 33 8.90 11.48 1.95
N ASP A 34 9.69 10.70 1.20
CA ASP A 34 10.73 9.80 1.72
C ASP A 34 10.28 8.99 2.97
N PRO A 35 9.37 8.03 2.79
CA PRO A 35 8.77 7.32 3.91
C PRO A 35 9.80 6.41 4.59
N PHE A 36 9.72 6.32 5.92
CA PHE A 36 10.47 5.38 6.75
C PHE A 36 9.95 3.96 6.49
N ILE A 37 10.62 3.26 5.56
CA ILE A 37 10.32 1.89 5.17
C ILE A 37 11.58 1.06 5.27
N ASP A 38 11.42 -0.15 5.80
CA ASP A 38 12.46 -1.15 5.97
C ASP A 38 11.90 -2.58 5.77
N GLU A 39 12.74 -3.59 6.03
CA GLU A 39 12.39 -5.01 5.99
C GLU A 39 11.34 -5.46 7.02
N HIS A 40 11.09 -4.64 8.05
CA HIS A 40 10.09 -4.89 9.08
C HIS A 40 8.72 -4.26 8.73
N THR A 41 8.64 -3.59 7.58
CA THR A 41 7.43 -2.90 7.12
C THR A 41 6.60 -3.80 6.19
N LEU A 42 5.29 -3.89 6.45
CA LEU A 42 4.31 -4.45 5.53
C LEU A 42 3.66 -3.32 4.73
N PHE A 43 3.93 -3.26 3.42
CA PHE A 43 3.28 -2.33 2.50
C PHE A 43 2.05 -2.99 1.87
N ILE A 44 0.88 -2.35 2.02
CA ILE A 44 -0.39 -2.84 1.46
C ILE A 44 -0.84 -1.94 0.31
N ALA A 45 -0.77 -2.44 -0.93
CA ALA A 45 -1.32 -1.76 -2.08
C ALA A 45 -2.81 -2.10 -2.25
N ILE A 46 -3.67 -1.09 -2.41
CA ILE A 46 -5.11 -1.28 -2.67
C ILE A 46 -5.44 -0.65 -4.02
N SER A 47 -5.89 -1.46 -4.98
CA SER A 47 -6.29 -0.96 -6.30
C SER A 47 -7.41 -1.81 -6.90
N GLN A 48 -8.43 -1.16 -7.49
CA GLN A 48 -9.49 -1.91 -8.16
C GLN A 48 -8.98 -2.50 -9.48
N SER A 49 -8.31 -1.70 -10.32
CA SER A 49 -7.82 -2.14 -11.63
C SER A 49 -6.47 -2.87 -11.55
N GLY A 50 -5.66 -2.57 -10.53
CA GLY A 50 -4.29 -3.06 -10.44
C GLY A 50 -3.31 -2.40 -11.41
N GLU A 51 -3.75 -1.39 -12.15
CA GLU A 51 -2.97 -0.65 -13.16
C GLU A 51 -2.80 0.83 -12.82
N THR A 52 -3.21 1.25 -11.61
CA THR A 52 -3.03 2.63 -11.15
C THR A 52 -1.54 2.94 -11.03
N LEU A 53 -1.02 3.80 -11.91
CA LEU A 53 0.42 4.07 -12.05
C LEU A 53 1.07 4.54 -10.75
N ASP A 54 0.43 5.45 -10.02
CA ASP A 54 0.97 5.95 -8.75
C ASP A 54 1.07 4.83 -7.71
N THR A 55 0.06 3.95 -7.63
CA THR A 55 0.08 2.78 -6.74
C THR A 55 1.19 1.81 -7.12
N LEU A 56 1.41 1.59 -8.42
CA LEU A 56 2.48 0.72 -8.90
C LEU A 56 3.87 1.32 -8.61
N ALA A 57 4.02 2.64 -8.75
CA ALA A 57 5.26 3.34 -8.42
C ALA A 57 5.55 3.26 -6.91
N ALA A 58 4.55 3.50 -6.06
CA ALA A 58 4.68 3.39 -4.61
C ALA A 58 5.03 1.97 -4.16
N LEU A 59 4.41 0.95 -4.76
CA LEU A 59 4.73 -0.46 -4.49
C LEU A 59 6.18 -0.78 -4.82
N ARG A 60 6.68 -0.32 -5.98
CA ARG A 60 8.07 -0.54 -6.40
C ARG A 60 9.06 0.15 -5.47
N GLU A 61 8.76 1.37 -5.03
CA GLU A 61 9.55 2.12 -4.06
C GLU A 61 9.59 1.43 -2.69
N ALA A 62 8.45 0.96 -2.19
CA ALA A 62 8.42 0.22 -0.93
C ALA A 62 9.23 -1.09 -1.04
N LYS A 63 9.11 -1.80 -2.16
CA LYS A 63 9.83 -3.04 -2.42
C LYS A 63 11.34 -2.82 -2.54
N SER A 64 11.79 -1.73 -3.18
CA SER A 64 13.23 -1.41 -3.28
C SER A 64 13.85 -1.07 -1.93
N LYS A 65 13.05 -0.52 -1.00
CA LYS A 65 13.43 -0.27 0.40
C LYS A 65 13.33 -1.50 1.31
N GLY A 66 12.95 -2.67 0.79
CA GLY A 66 12.95 -3.94 1.52
C GLY A 66 11.62 -4.35 2.14
N ALA A 67 10.55 -3.56 1.98
CA ALA A 67 9.25 -3.87 2.55
C ALA A 67 8.68 -5.19 2.01
N ARG A 68 7.96 -5.90 2.88
CA ARG A 68 7.09 -6.99 2.43
C ARG A 68 5.85 -6.39 1.77
N ILE A 69 5.50 -6.90 0.59
CA ILE A 69 4.35 -6.40 -0.20
C ILE A 69 3.14 -7.31 -0.06
N LEU A 70 1.97 -6.71 0.17
CA LEU A 70 0.66 -7.33 0.05
C LEU A 70 -0.21 -6.47 -0.87
N SER A 71 -0.84 -7.08 -1.88
CA SER A 71 -1.71 -6.36 -2.82
C SER A 71 -3.15 -6.83 -2.69
N VAL A 72 -4.06 -5.89 -2.42
CA VAL A 72 -5.52 -6.11 -2.45
C VAL A 72 -6.03 -5.56 -3.78
N VAL A 73 -6.36 -6.47 -4.69
CA VAL A 73 -6.71 -6.15 -6.08
C VAL A 73 -7.87 -6.99 -6.58
N ASN A 74 -8.72 -6.41 -7.42
CA ASN A 74 -9.88 -7.11 -7.98
C ASN A 74 -9.56 -7.81 -9.31
N VAL A 75 -8.56 -7.33 -10.06
CA VAL A 75 -8.17 -7.89 -11.37
C VAL A 75 -6.95 -8.80 -11.21
N VAL A 76 -7.17 -10.10 -11.38
CA VAL A 76 -6.11 -11.12 -11.38
C VAL A 76 -5.17 -10.89 -12.58
N GLY A 77 -3.86 -11.01 -12.36
CA GLY A 77 -2.83 -10.85 -13.41
C GLY A 77 -2.46 -9.39 -13.74
N SER A 78 -3.08 -8.42 -13.06
CA SER A 78 -2.72 -7.01 -13.17
C SER A 78 -1.27 -6.73 -12.72
N SER A 79 -0.75 -5.55 -13.08
CA SER A 79 0.62 -5.14 -12.77
C SER A 79 0.91 -5.11 -11.27
N VAL A 80 -0.05 -4.72 -10.43
CA VAL A 80 0.07 -4.73 -8.95
C VAL A 80 -0.07 -6.14 -8.35
N ALA A 81 -0.67 -7.09 -9.08
CA ALA A 81 -0.82 -8.48 -8.65
C ALA A 81 0.44 -9.34 -8.89
N ARG A 82 1.41 -8.84 -9.67
CA ARG A 82 2.66 -9.51 -10.05
C ARG A 82 3.86 -8.95 -9.29
#